data_AF-A0A535L1M5-F1
#
_entry.id   AF-A0A535L1M5-F1
#
_cell.length_a   1.000
_cell.length_b   1.000
_cell.length_c   1.000
_cell.angle_alpha   90.00
_cell.angle_beta   90.00
_cell.angle_gamma   90.00
#
_symmetry.space_group_name_H-M   'P 1'
#
loop_
_entity.id
_entity.type
_entity.pdbx_description
1 polymer ?
#
loop_
_entity_poly.entity_id
_entity_poly.type
_entity_poly.pdbx_seq_one_letter_code
_entity_poly.pdbx_strand_id
1 'polypeptide(L)' 'KDATLKVYPGAPHGLMTTHKRQFNEDLLAFLRS' A
#
# COMPACT_ATOMS: atom_id res chain seq x y z
N LYS A 1 -10.22 -5.91 16.34
CA LYS A 1 -9.10 -6.88 16.28
C LYS A 1 -9.11 -7.43 14.85
N ASP A 2 -9.00 -6.53 13.87
CA ASP A 2 -9.40 -6.79 12.49
C ASP A 2 -8.43 -6.00 11.61
N ALA A 3 -7.50 -6.72 10.98
CA ALA A 3 -6.50 -6.14 10.11
C ALA A 3 -6.87 -6.40 8.66
N THR A 4 -6.62 -5.42 7.78
CA THR A 4 -6.84 -5.53 6.35
C THR A 4 -5.51 -5.78 5.64
N LEU A 5 -5.43 -6.83 4.84
CA LEU A 5 -4.27 -7.13 4.00
C LEU A 5 -4.49 -6.58 2.58
N LYS A 6 -3.59 -5.72 2.12
CA LYS A 6 -3.48 -5.27 0.72
C LYS A 6 -2.21 -5.86 0.12
N VAL A 7 -2.33 -6.61 -0.97
CA VAL A 7 -1.20 -7.19 -1.71
C VAL A 7 -1.00 -6.42 -3.02
N TYR A 8 0.25 -6.18 -3.40
CA TYR A 8 0.65 -5.62 -4.69
C TYR A 8 1.31 -6.73 -5.53
N PRO A 9 0.56 -7.47 -6.36
CA PRO A 9 1.09 -8.65 -7.06
C PRO A 9 2.22 -8.27 -8.00
N GLY A 10 3.37 -8.94 -7.88
CA GLY A 10 4.53 -8.73 -8.75
C GLY A 10 5.27 -7.41 -8.54
N ALA A 11 4.89 -6.58 -7.56
CA ALA A 11 5.61 -5.36 -7.26
C ALA A 11 7.03 -5.69 -6.72
N PRO A 12 8.06 -4.93 -7.12
CA PRO A 12 9.41 -5.16 -6.66
C PRO A 12 9.56 -4.80 -5.18
N HIS A 13 10.59 -5.34 -4.51
CA HIS A 13 10.86 -5.07 -3.09
C HIS A 13 10.88 -3.56 -2.76
N GLY A 14 11.39 -2.74 -3.68
CA GLY A 14 11.41 -1.27 -3.59
C GLY A 14 10.05 -0.61 -3.90
N LEU A 15 9.01 -0.98 -3.15
CA LEU A 15 7.64 -0.49 -3.38
C LEU A 15 7.51 1.03 -3.18
N MET A 16 8.23 1.57 -2.19
CA MET A 16 8.29 3.01 -1.88
C MET A 16 8.93 3.87 -2.97
N THR A 17 9.70 3.24 -3.87
CA THR A 17 10.34 3.93 -5.00
C THR A 17 9.55 3.71 -6.29
N THR A 18 9.14 2.48 -6.56
CA THR A 18 8.51 2.11 -7.84
C THR A 18 7.00 2.40 -7.90
N HIS A 19 6.31 2.38 -6.76
CA HIS A 19 4.86 2.56 -6.66
C HIS A 19 4.48 3.64 -5.64
N LYS A 20 5.39 4.59 -5.40
CA LYS A 20 5.26 5.64 -4.35
C LYS A 20 3.87 6.26 -4.28
N ARG A 21 3.30 6.65 -5.43
CA ARG A 21 1.98 7.31 -5.49
C ARG A 21 0.88 6.36 -5.01
N GLN A 22 0.76 5.19 -5.63
CA GLN A 22 -0.27 4.21 -5.30
C GLN A 22 -0.17 3.78 -3.83
N PHE A 23 1.04 3.50 -3.35
CA PHE A 23 1.26 3.13 -1.95
C PHE A 23 0.83 4.23 -0.97
N ASN A 24 1.20 5.49 -1.25
CA ASN A 24 0.83 6.61 -0.38
C ASN A 24 -0.69 6.84 -0.38
N GLU A 25 -1.35 6.68 -1.52
CA GLU A 25 -2.81 6.79 -1.62
C GLU A 25 -3.51 5.69 -0.83
N ASP A 26 -3.10 4.42 -1.03
CA ASP A 26 -3.65 3.26 -0.30
C ASP A 26 -3.39 3.39 1.22
N LEU A 27 -2.22 3.90 1.64
CA LEU A 27 -1.91 4.15 3.04
C LEU A 27 -2.80 5.25 3.64
N LEU A 28 -2.98 6.37 2.93
CA LEU A 28 -3.85 7.45 3.38
C LEU A 28 -5.32 7.01 3.43
N ALA A 29 -5.75 6.11 2.54
CA ALA A 29 -7.09 5.53 2.59
C ALA A 29 -7.26 4.64 3.82
N PHE A 30 -6.29 3.77 4.12
CA PHE A 30 -6.29 2.92 5.32
C PHE A 30 -6.34 3.72 6.62
N LEU A 31 -5.62 4.84 6.71
CA LEU A 31 -5.64 5.68 7.91
C LEU A 31 -6.97 6.41 8.15
N ARG A 32 -7.84 6.50 7.14
CA ARG A 32 -9.15 7.16 7.23
C ARG A 32 -10.31 6.20 7.45
N SER A 33 -10.07 4.89 7.40
CA SER A 33 -11.09 3.84 7.56
C SER A 33 -11.29 3.40 8.99
#